data_AF-A0A9P7A508-F1
#
_entry.id   AF-A0A9P7A508-F1
#
_cell.length_a   1.000
_cell.length_b   1.000
_cell.length_c   1.000
_cell.angle_alpha   90.00
_cell.angle_beta   90.00
_cell.angle_gamma   90.00
#
_symmetry.space_group_name_H-M   'P 1'
#
loop_
_entity.id
_entity.type
_entity.pdbx_description
1 polymer ?
#
loop_
_entity_poly.entity_id
_entity_poly.type
_entity_poly.pdbx_seq_one_letter_code
_entity_poly.pdbx_strand_id
1 'polypeptide(L)' 'MLLVAGLVFTYYTTWAILLPFFDASSPIHNYFPAREWAIRLPAFVLVVGLSGIGFFVGSTIMKENRKKAQKAKLRAA' A
#
# COMPACT_ATOMS: atom_id res chain seq x y z
N MET A 1 -9.01 16.13 10.95
CA MET A 1 -8.16 15.05 10.41
C MET A 1 -7.90 13.96 11.46
N LEU A 2 -7.43 14.29 12.67
CA LEU A 2 -7.15 13.29 13.73
C LEU A 2 -8.38 12.48 14.18
N LEU A 3 -9.55 13.13 14.34
CA LEU A 3 -10.79 12.42 14.72
C LEU A 3 -11.20 11.39 13.67
N VAL A 4 -11.12 11.75 12.38
CA VAL A 4 -11.44 10.84 11.27
C VAL A 4 -10.48 9.66 11.26
N ALA A 5 -9.17 9.93 11.43
CA ALA A 5 -8.17 8.87 11.53
C ALA A 5 -8.43 7.94 12.71
N GLY A 6 -8.80 8.48 13.87
CA GLY A 6 -9.17 7.70 15.05
C GLY A 6 -10.36 6.79 14.81
N LEU A 7 -11.45 7.31 14.23
CA LEU A 7 -12.66 6.52 13.92
C LEU A 7 -12.36 5.37 12.95
N VAL A 8 -11.63 5.65 11.87
CA VAL A 8 -11.26 4.64 10.88
C VAL A 8 -10.35 3.59 11.51
N PHE A 9 -9.37 3.99 12.32
CA PHE A 9 -8.47 3.09 13.01
C PHE A 9 -9.21 2.18 13.99
N THR A 10 -10.11 2.73 14.80
CA THR A 10 -10.92 1.95 15.74
C THR A 10 -11.80 0.97 14.99
N TYR A 11 -12.55 1.40 13.97
CA TYR A 11 -13.40 0.51 13.18
C TYR A 11 -12.61 -0.63 12.54
N TYR A 12 -11.46 -0.31 11.94
CA TYR A 12 -10.60 -1.31 11.31
C TYR A 12 -9.99 -2.29 12.31
N THR A 13 -9.55 -1.80 13.47
CA THR A 13 -8.97 -2.64 14.53
C THR A 13 -10.02 -3.59 15.10
N THR A 14 -11.21 -3.06 15.39
CA THR A 14 -12.36 -3.86 15.86
C THR A 14 -12.72 -4.91 14.82
N TRP A 15 -12.81 -4.55 13.54
CA TRP A 15 -13.07 -5.47 12.45
C TRP A 15 -12.03 -6.59 12.38
N ALA A 16 -10.74 -6.26 12.37
CA ALA A 16 -9.66 -7.24 12.20
C ALA A 16 -9.53 -8.19 13.40
N ILE A 17 -9.77 -7.71 14.62
CA ILE A 17 -9.64 -8.50 15.85
C ILE A 17 -10.89 -9.32 16.12
N LEU A 18 -12.10 -8.77 15.97
CA LEU A 18 -13.32 -9.47 16.39
C LEU A 18 -13.71 -10.61 15.44
N LEU A 19 -13.68 -10.39 14.13
CA LEU A 19 -14.17 -11.35 13.14
C LEU A 19 -13.61 -12.78 13.25
N PRO A 20 -12.33 -13.04 13.60
CA PRO A 20 -11.83 -14.41 13.76
C PRO A 20 -12.37 -15.16 14.98
N PHE A 21 -12.97 -14.49 15.97
CA PHE A 21 -13.52 -15.15 17.17
C PHE A 21 -14.97 -15.59 17.03
N PHE A 22 -15.67 -15.13 15.98
CA PHE A 22 -17.06 -15.48 15.73
C PHE A 22 -17.18 -16.49 14.60
N ASP A 23 -18.16 -17.39 14.74
CA ASP A 23 -18.51 -18.34 13.70
C ASP A 23 -19.15 -17.62 12.49
N ALA A 24 -18.95 -18.15 11.28
CA ALA A 24 -19.43 -17.56 10.04
C ALA A 24 -20.97 -17.35 9.99
N SER A 25 -21.72 -18.11 10.79
CA SER A 25 -23.18 -17.95 10.95
C SER A 25 -23.59 -16.76 11.83
N SER A 26 -22.64 -16.13 12.53
CA SER A 26 -22.91 -15.02 13.45
C SER A 26 -23.39 -13.76 12.69
N PRO A 27 -24.44 -13.07 13.17
CA PRO A 27 -24.92 -11.83 12.58
C PRO A 27 -23.87 -10.71 12.55
N ILE A 28 -22.80 -10.83 13.35
CA ILE A 28 -21.72 -9.84 13.43
C ILE A 28 -21.04 -9.62 12.08
N HIS A 29 -20.99 -10.64 11.22
CA HIS A 29 -20.38 -10.56 9.89
C HIS A 29 -21.11 -9.58 8.96
N ASN A 30 -22.36 -9.19 9.25
CA ASN A 30 -23.10 -8.20 8.45
C ASN A 30 -22.66 -6.75 8.72
N TYR A 31 -21.99 -6.49 9.85
CA TYR A 31 -21.54 -5.15 10.23
C TYR A 31 -20.14 -4.81 9.71
N PHE A 32 -19.45 -5.81 9.16
CA PHE A 32 -18.05 -5.71 8.75
C PHE A 32 -17.87 -6.25 7.33
N PRO A 33 -16.89 -5.73 6.57
CA PRO A 33 -16.53 -6.35 5.29
C PRO A 33 -16.00 -7.78 5.48
N ALA A 34 -15.99 -8.55 4.40
CA ALA A 34 -15.52 -9.94 4.44
C ALA A 34 -14.05 -10.02 4.94
N ARG A 35 -13.75 -11.07 5.71
CA ARG A 35 -12.51 -11.17 6.49
C ARG A 35 -11.24 -11.02 5.65
N GLU A 36 -11.27 -11.48 4.40
CA GLU A 36 -10.10 -11.42 3.52
C GLU A 36 -9.66 -9.98 3.26
N TRP A 37 -10.57 -9.00 3.32
CA TRP A 37 -10.25 -7.61 3.10
C TRP A 37 -9.46 -6.98 4.25
N ALA A 38 -9.59 -7.50 5.47
CA ALA A 38 -8.77 -7.07 6.62
C ALA A 38 -7.28 -7.44 6.45
N ILE A 39 -6.94 -8.33 5.51
CA ILE A 39 -5.56 -8.71 5.21
C ILE A 39 -5.13 -8.15 3.85
N ARG A 40 -6.02 -8.21 2.85
CA ARG A 40 -5.73 -7.73 1.49
C ARG A 40 -5.47 -6.23 1.45
N LEU A 41 -6.18 -5.43 2.25
CA LEU A 41 -6.06 -3.97 2.19
C LEU A 41 -4.68 -3.48 2.66
N PRO A 42 -4.13 -3.90 3.82
CA PRO A 42 -2.76 -3.57 4.20
C PRO A 42 -1.72 -4.11 3.22
N ALA A 43 -1.89 -5.35 2.75
CA ALA A 43 -0.98 -5.97 1.79
C ALA A 43 -0.94 -5.18 0.47
N PHE A 44 -2.11 -4.73 -0.02
CA PHE A 44 -2.21 -3.91 -1.23
C PHE A 44 -1.50 -2.57 -1.05
N VAL A 45 -1.72 -1.88 0.08
CA VAL A 45 -1.03 -0.62 0.39
C VAL A 45 0.48 -0.81 0.42
N LEU A 46 0.98 -1.89 1.01
CA LEU A 46 2.41 -2.22 1.02
C LEU A 46 2.96 -2.44 -0.40
N VAL A 47 2.28 -3.25 -1.21
CA VAL A 47 2.71 -3.54 -2.59
C VAL A 47 2.72 -2.27 -3.44
N VAL A 48 1.68 -1.46 -3.35
CA VAL A 48 1.59 -0.18 -4.08
C VAL A 48 2.66 0.78 -3.61
N GLY A 49 2.89 0.89 -2.31
CA GLY A 49 3.93 1.73 -1.73
C GLY A 49 5.33 1.32 -2.19
N LEU A 50 5.67 0.03 -2.08
CA LEU A 50 6.95 -0.51 -2.53
C LEU A 50 7.14 -0.36 -4.03
N SER A 51 6.09 -0.61 -4.82
CA SER A 51 6.12 -0.43 -6.27
C SER A 51 6.35 1.03 -6.65
N GLY A 52 5.70 1.97 -5.95
CA GLY A 52 5.91 3.40 -6.15
C GLY A 52 7.35 3.84 -5.84
N ILE A 53 7.91 3.35 -4.73
CA ILE A 53 9.31 3.61 -4.35
C ILE A 53 10.26 3.04 -5.41
N GLY A 54 10.08 1.77 -5.79
CA GLY A 54 10.91 1.10 -6.79
C GLY A 54 10.85 1.79 -8.16
N PHE A 55 9.65 2.20 -8.58
CA PHE A 55 9.45 2.96 -9.81
C PHE A 55 10.17 4.30 -9.77
N PHE A 56 10.04 5.05 -8.68
CA PHE A 56 10.71 6.33 -8.51
C PHE A 56 12.23 6.17 -8.60
N VAL A 57 12.82 5.27 -7.82
CA VAL A 57 14.27 4.99 -7.82
C VAL A 57 14.75 4.52 -9.20
N GLY A 58 14.03 3.59 -9.83
CA GLY A 58 14.37 3.13 -11.18
C GLY A 58 14.36 4.27 -12.21
N SER A 59 13.35 5.14 -12.14
CA SER A 59 13.21 6.28 -13.04
C SER A 59 14.34 7.30 -12.89
N THR A 60 14.81 7.57 -11.66
CA THR A 60 15.91 8.51 -11.41
C THR A 60 17.24 7.95 -11.90
N ILE A 61 17.52 6.66 -11.65
CA ILE A 61 18.73 5.98 -12.14
C ILE A 61 18.75 5.98 -13.68
N MET A 62 17.64 5.64 -14.34
CA MET A 62 17.56 5.70 -15.81
C MET A 62 17.82 7.10 -16.35
N LYS A 63 17.25 8.13 -15.70
CA LYS A 63 17.45 9.53 -16.11
C LYS A 63 18.90 9.99 -15.94
N GLU A 64 19.53 9.63 -14.83
CA GLU A 64 20.94 9.88 -14.54
C GLU A 64 21.85 9.20 -15.58
N ASN A 65 21.63 7.92 -15.87
CA ASN A 65 22.42 7.17 -16.84
C ASN A 65 22.27 7.72 -18.26
N ARG A 66 21.05 8.09 -18.67
CA ARG A 66 20.81 8.75 -19.97
C ARG A 66 21.58 10.07 -20.07
N LYS A 67 21.56 10.90 -19.02
CA LYS A 67 22.33 12.16 -18.97
C LYS A 67 23.84 11.91 -19.07
N LYS A 68 24.37 10.91 -18.35
CA LYS A 68 25.80 10.54 -18.41
C LYS A 68 26.19 10.06 -19.80
N ALA A 69 25.40 9.18 -20.42
CA ALA A 69 25.63 8.69 -21.77
C ALA A 69 25.60 9.82 -22.82
N GLN A 70 24.66 10.75 -22.69
CA GLN A 70 24.55 11.90 -23.60
C GLN A 70 25.74 12.85 -23.47
N LYS A 71 26.21 13.13 -22.24
CA LYS A 71 27.44 13.90 -22.01
C LYS A 71 28.68 13.22 -22.57
N ALA A 72 28.79 11.90 -22.46
CA ALA A 72 29.91 11.14 -23.04
C ALA A 72 29.94 11.22 -24.57
N LYS A 73 28.77 11.09 -25.22
CA LYS A 73 28.65 11.26 -26.69
C LYS A 73 29.07 12.66 -27.15
N LEU A 74 28.67 13.70 -26.42
CA LEU A 74 29.03 15.08 -26.76
C LEU A 74 30.53 15.38 -26.61
N ARG A 75 31.24 14.67 -25.72
CA ARG A 75 32.70 14.81 -25.55
C ARG A 75 33.52 14.03 -26.58
N ALA A 76 32.92 13.04 -27.22
CA ALA A 76 33.57 12.17 -28.21
C ALA A 76 33.34 12.64 -29.66
N ALA A 77 32.50 13.65 -29.85
CA ALA A 77 32.27 14.36 -31.11
C ALA A 77 33.05 15.67 -31.11
#